data_AF-D2QE17-F1
#
_entry.id   AF-D2QE17-F1
#
_cell.length_a   1.000
_cell.length_b   1.000
_cell.length_c   1.000
_cell.angle_alpha   90.00
_cell.angle_beta   90.00
_cell.angle_gamma   90.00
#
_symmetry.space_group_name_H-M   'P 1'
#
loop_
_entity.id
_entity.type
_entity.pdbx_description
1 polymer ?
#
loop_
_entity_poly.entity_id
_entity_poly.type
_entity_poly.pdbx_seq_one_letter_code
_entity_poly.pdbx_strand_id
1 'polypeptide(L)'
;MTYRLISLWAVCLGLLTGCESGIREIDFESKQFTATSTVNSTGHADTASLTHLMDSKPVYSFSKGGEGINHIRIGMVSENKPFTWKMKGDSLRINNESYAVQKQSQGFLLRSDSVQIVLSQQP
;
A
#
# COMPACT_ATOMS: atom_id res chain seq x y z
N MET A 1 -15.20 -21.31 -69.02
CA MET A 1 -16.33 -21.30 -68.06
C MET A 1 -15.81 -20.70 -66.75
N THR A 2 -15.88 -19.39 -66.54
CA THR A 2 -17.02 -18.57 -66.05
C THR A 2 -17.22 -18.59 -64.53
N TYR A 3 -16.73 -17.50 -63.90
CA TYR A 3 -17.25 -16.73 -62.74
C TYR A 3 -17.29 -17.43 -61.36
N ARG A 4 -16.99 -16.80 -60.20
CA ARG A 4 -17.26 -15.41 -59.75
C ARG A 4 -16.27 -14.94 -58.66
N LEU A 5 -15.94 -13.65 -58.70
CA LEU A 5 -15.60 -12.83 -57.53
C LEU A 5 -16.80 -12.73 -56.58
N ILE A 6 -16.57 -12.77 -55.26
CA ILE A 6 -17.35 -11.98 -54.30
C ILE A 6 -16.37 -11.29 -53.34
N SER A 7 -16.50 -9.98 -53.33
CA SER A 7 -15.78 -8.95 -52.59
C SER A 7 -16.24 -8.82 -51.14
N LEU A 8 -15.27 -8.52 -50.27
CA LEU A 8 -15.27 -7.57 -49.13
C LEU A 8 -16.37 -7.65 -48.05
N TRP A 9 -15.94 -7.47 -46.80
CA TRP A 9 -16.43 -6.57 -45.73
C TRP A 9 -15.72 -7.05 -44.44
N ALA A 10 -14.56 -6.50 -44.08
CA ALA A 10 -14.42 -5.36 -43.17
C ALA A 10 -15.11 -5.59 -41.80
N VAL A 11 -14.33 -5.94 -40.76
CA VAL A 11 -14.27 -5.22 -39.47
C VAL A 11 -12.90 -5.51 -38.83
N CYS A 12 -11.95 -4.61 -39.05
CA CYS A 12 -10.93 -4.32 -38.05
C CYS A 12 -11.65 -3.67 -36.88
N LEU A 13 -11.67 -4.26 -35.69
CA LEU A 13 -11.78 -3.58 -34.39
C LEU A 13 -12.01 -4.63 -33.30
N GLY A 14 -11.18 -4.61 -32.27
CA GLY A 14 -11.56 -5.22 -30.99
C GLY A 14 -10.59 -6.22 -30.40
N LEU A 15 -9.28 -6.03 -30.55
CA LEU A 15 -8.36 -6.42 -29.49
C LEU A 15 -7.47 -5.22 -29.17
N LEU A 16 -8.10 -4.21 -28.57
CA LEU A 16 -7.46 -3.47 -27.49
C LEU A 16 -7.19 -4.49 -26.38
N THR A 17 -6.17 -5.35 -26.55
CA THR A 17 -5.53 -5.99 -25.41
C THR A 17 -5.08 -4.83 -24.55
N GLY A 18 -5.74 -4.74 -23.39
CA GLY A 18 -5.79 -3.53 -22.59
C GLY A 18 -4.42 -2.92 -22.44
N CYS A 19 -4.40 -1.58 -22.40
CA CYS A 19 -3.44 -0.91 -21.57
C CYS A 19 -3.37 -1.68 -20.25
N GLU A 20 -2.31 -2.46 -20.02
CA GLU A 20 -1.82 -2.69 -18.68
C GLU A 20 -1.52 -1.28 -18.19
N SER A 21 -2.53 -0.67 -17.56
CA SER A 21 -2.39 0.58 -16.84
C SER A 21 -1.23 0.35 -15.92
N GLY A 22 -0.11 1.01 -16.24
CA GLY A 22 1.22 0.67 -15.76
C GLY A 22 1.16 0.32 -14.29
N ILE A 23 1.79 -0.81 -13.96
CA ILE A 23 2.14 -1.20 -12.60
C ILE A 23 2.65 0.08 -11.95
N ARG A 24 1.80 0.74 -11.14
CA ARG A 24 2.22 1.90 -10.39
C ARG A 24 3.24 1.30 -9.44
N GLU A 25 4.52 1.57 -9.66
CA GLU A 25 5.57 1.15 -8.75
C GLU A 25 5.30 1.84 -7.40
N ILE A 26 4.58 1.13 -6.54
CA ILE A 26 4.42 1.45 -5.14
C ILE A 26 5.70 0.93 -4.50
N ASP A 27 6.68 1.82 -4.43
CA ASP A 27 7.98 1.52 -3.88
C ASP A 27 8.09 2.07 -2.45
N PHE A 28 8.07 1.15 -1.49
CA PHE A 28 8.35 1.39 -0.08
C PHE A 28 9.83 1.17 0.27
N GLU A 29 10.60 0.48 -0.57
CA GLU A 29 11.94 0.00 -0.20
C GLU A 29 12.91 1.16 0.08
N SER A 30 13.72 0.97 1.11
CA SER A 30 14.78 1.90 1.54
C SER A 30 14.28 3.31 1.88
N LYS A 31 12.99 3.46 2.20
CA LYS A 31 12.37 4.73 2.60
C LYS A 31 11.90 4.67 4.05
N GLN A 32 11.89 5.85 4.67
CA GLN A 32 11.39 6.06 6.01
C GLN A 32 10.10 6.86 5.96
N PHE A 33 9.09 6.39 6.70
CA PHE A 33 7.78 7.01 6.75
C PHE A 33 7.38 7.27 8.19
N THR A 34 7.00 8.51 8.49
CA THR A 34 6.28 8.79 9.73
C THR A 34 4.86 8.30 9.57
N ALA A 35 4.36 7.49 10.51
CA ALA A 35 3.01 6.97 10.48
C ALA A 35 2.10 7.72 11.44
N THR A 36 0.92 8.11 10.97
CA THR A 36 -0.17 8.64 11.79
C THR A 36 -1.39 7.75 11.60
N SER A 37 -1.92 7.19 12.69
CA SER A 37 -3.07 6.28 12.62
C SER A 37 -4.35 7.02 13.02
N THR A 38 -5.43 6.77 12.29
CA THR A 38 -6.79 7.21 12.64
C THR A 38 -7.68 5.98 12.71
N VAL A 39 -8.32 5.76 13.86
CA VAL A 39 -9.26 4.65 14.08
C VAL A 39 -10.67 5.15 13.79
N ASN A 40 -11.30 4.61 12.75
CA ASN A 40 -12.74 4.78 12.55
C ASN A 40 -13.46 3.65 13.29
N SER A 41 -13.72 3.83 14.58
CA SER A 41 -14.41 2.84 15.41
C SER A 41 -15.90 2.76 15.05
N THR A 42 -16.28 1.77 14.25
CA THR A 42 -17.59 1.10 14.39
C THR A 42 -17.45 -0.37 14.83
N GLY A 43 -16.23 -0.90 14.91
CA GLY A 43 -15.96 -2.27 15.37
C GLY A 43 -14.85 -2.30 16.40
N HIS A 44 -15.05 -3.10 17.45
CA HIS A 44 -14.09 -3.43 18.53
C HIS A 44 -12.71 -3.77 17.95
N ALA A 45 -11.84 -2.77 17.82
CA ALA A 45 -10.40 -2.96 17.63
C ALA A 45 -9.74 -2.69 18.98
N ASP A 46 -8.96 -3.64 19.49
CA ASP A 46 -8.31 -3.60 20.80
C ASP A 46 -7.58 -2.27 21.03
N THR A 47 -8.26 -1.40 21.78
CA THR A 47 -7.94 0.01 21.96
C THR A 47 -6.55 0.20 22.60
N ALA A 48 -6.11 -0.76 23.42
CA ALA A 48 -4.86 -0.69 24.19
C ALA A 48 -3.58 -0.75 23.33
N SER A 49 -3.58 -1.52 22.22
CA SER A 49 -2.43 -1.58 21.31
C SER A 49 -2.31 -0.32 20.45
N LEU A 50 -3.44 0.37 20.23
CA LEU A 50 -3.55 1.56 19.39
C LEU A 50 -3.31 2.87 20.14
N THR A 51 -3.63 2.96 21.44
CA THR A 51 -3.34 4.15 22.25
C THR A 51 -1.83 4.44 22.32
N HIS A 52 -0.99 3.40 22.33
CA HIS A 52 0.47 3.55 22.28
C HIS A 52 1.01 4.17 20.98
N LEU A 53 0.24 4.10 19.89
CA LEU A 53 0.59 4.69 18.58
C LEU A 53 0.20 6.17 18.45
N MET A 54 -0.59 6.73 19.38
CA MET A 54 -1.11 8.10 19.27
C MET A 54 -0.22 9.17 19.93
N ASP A 55 0.53 8.82 20.98
CA ASP A 55 1.50 9.75 21.63
C ASP A 55 2.93 9.62 21.08
N SER A 56 3.20 8.57 20.32
CA SER A 56 4.47 8.38 19.61
C SER A 56 4.27 8.73 18.14
N LYS A 57 5.28 9.33 17.49
CA LYS A 57 5.33 9.45 16.02
C LYS A 57 6.15 8.26 15.50
N PRO A 58 5.57 7.08 15.30
CA PRO A 58 6.32 5.92 14.83
C PRO A 58 6.93 6.19 13.46
N VAL A 59 8.17 5.74 13.27
CA VAL A 59 8.88 5.79 11.99
C VAL A 59 9.04 4.38 11.46
N TYR A 60 8.41 4.11 10.32
CA TYR A 60 8.50 2.84 9.61
C TYR A 60 9.62 2.91 8.59
N SER A 61 10.57 1.98 8.70
CA SER A 61 11.62 1.75 7.72
C SER A 61 11.38 0.42 7.03
N PHE A 62 11.29 0.43 5.70
CA PHE A 62 11.06 -0.76 4.90
C PHE A 62 12.37 -1.14 4.20
N SER A 63 12.91 -2.30 4.55
CA SER A 63 14.15 -2.83 3.97
C SER A 63 13.86 -3.79 2.83
N LYS A 64 14.83 -3.92 1.91
CA LYS A 64 14.78 -4.94 0.86
C LYS A 64 14.64 -6.34 1.45
N GLY A 65 13.93 -7.22 0.76
CA GLY A 65 13.70 -8.60 1.22
C GLY A 65 12.48 -8.79 2.11
N GLY A 66 11.67 -7.74 2.32
CA GLY A 66 10.42 -7.84 3.06
C GLY A 66 10.58 -7.77 4.58
N GLU A 67 11.67 -7.19 5.05
CA GLU A 67 11.90 -6.88 6.46
C GLU A 67 11.71 -5.38 6.72
N GLY A 68 11.28 -5.01 7.92
CA GLY A 68 11.15 -3.61 8.30
C GLY A 68 11.28 -3.40 9.80
N ILE A 69 11.47 -2.13 10.17
CA ILE A 69 11.61 -1.71 11.57
C ILE A 69 10.63 -0.56 11.81
N ASN A 70 9.82 -0.71 12.85
CA ASN A 70 9.03 0.37 13.41
C ASN A 70 9.77 0.95 14.61
N HIS A 71 10.30 2.15 14.46
CA HIS A 71 10.93 2.90 15.53
C HIS A 71 9.89 3.73 16.29
N ILE A 72 9.74 3.48 17.57
CA ILE A 72 8.76 4.13 18.44
C ILE A 72 9.51 4.86 19.55
N ARG A 73 9.19 6.14 19.76
CA ARG A 73 9.69 6.93 20.90
C ARG A 73 8.54 7.26 21.84
N ILE A 74 8.67 6.88 23.10
CA ILE A 74 7.71 7.17 24.18
C ILE A 74 8.48 7.86 25.31
N GLY A 75 8.31 9.18 25.43
CA GLY A 75 9.10 10.00 26.36
C GLY A 75 10.61 9.89 26.08
N MET A 76 11.37 9.42 27.06
CA MET A 76 12.82 9.19 26.95
C MET A 76 13.18 7.79 26.43
N VAL A 77 12.21 6.89 26.28
CA VAL A 77 12.44 5.51 25.84
C VAL A 77 12.27 5.42 24.33
N SER A 78 13.23 4.78 23.67
CA SER A 78 13.15 4.43 22.26
C SER A 78 13.15 2.92 22.09
N GLU A 79 12.24 2.40 21.29
CA GLU A 79 12.10 0.97 20.99
C GLU A 79 12.07 0.75 19.47
N ASN A 80 12.73 -0.32 19.02
CA ASN A 80 12.67 -0.79 17.63
C ASN A 80 11.89 -2.10 17.60
N LYS A 81 10.75 -2.11 16.91
CA LYS A 81 9.94 -3.31 16.70
C LYS A 81 10.12 -3.83 15.27
N PRO A 82 10.73 -5.01 15.06
CA PRO A 82 10.85 -5.57 13.72
C PRO A 82 9.47 -6.02 13.21
N PHE A 83 9.28 -5.95 11.90
CA PHE A 83 8.11 -6.47 11.20
C PHE A 83 8.51 -7.04 9.84
N THR A 84 7.63 -7.87 9.27
CA THR A 84 7.75 -8.35 7.88
C THR A 84 6.77 -7.62 6.99
N TRP A 85 7.10 -7.43 5.72
CA TRP A 85 6.20 -6.79 4.77
C TRP A 85 6.35 -7.35 3.36
N LYS A 86 5.29 -7.21 2.56
CA LYS A 86 5.32 -7.51 1.12
C LYS A 86 4.21 -6.80 0.37
N MET A 87 4.47 -6.45 -0.88
CA MET A 87 3.44 -6.00 -1.82
C MET A 87 2.76 -7.21 -2.47
N LYS A 88 1.43 -7.14 -2.62
CA LYS A 88 0.64 -8.06 -3.41
C LYS A 88 -0.39 -7.25 -4.21
N GLY A 89 -0.03 -6.91 -5.46
CA GLY A 89 -0.79 -5.93 -6.25
C GLY A 89 -0.79 -4.57 -5.54
N ASP A 90 -1.97 -3.96 -5.39
CA ASP A 90 -2.15 -2.67 -4.70
C ASP A 90 -2.30 -2.79 -3.18
N SER A 91 -2.02 -3.97 -2.61
CA SER A 91 -2.09 -4.20 -1.17
C SER A 91 -0.71 -4.38 -0.56
N LEU A 92 -0.47 -3.67 0.54
CA LEU A 92 0.69 -3.85 1.40
C LEU A 92 0.30 -4.77 2.54
N ARG A 93 0.99 -5.90 2.68
CA ARG A 93 0.87 -6.75 3.87
C ARG A 93 1.99 -6.40 4.83
N ILE A 94 1.66 -6.09 6.08
CA ILE A 94 2.61 -5.92 7.19
C ILE A 94 2.27 -7.00 8.22
N ASN A 95 3.24 -7.86 8.54
CA ASN A 95 3.04 -9.08 9.32
C ASN A 95 1.87 -9.90 8.75
N ASN A 96 0.79 -10.03 9.51
CA ASN A 96 -0.41 -10.78 9.12
C ASN A 96 -1.58 -9.90 8.67
N GLU A 97 -1.42 -8.58 8.69
CA GLU A 97 -2.44 -7.62 8.31
C GLU A 97 -2.23 -7.12 6.89
N SER A 98 -3.33 -6.91 6.16
CA SER A 98 -3.32 -6.45 4.78
C SER A 98 -3.98 -5.08 4.70
N TYR A 99 -3.34 -4.16 3.99
CA TYR A 99 -3.83 -2.80 3.80
C TYR A 99 -3.92 -2.49 2.31
N ALA A 100 -5.04 -1.93 1.89
CA ALA A 100 -5.15 -1.29 0.59
C ALA A 100 -4.29 -0.02 0.56
N VAL A 101 -3.45 0.12 -0.45
CA VAL A 101 -2.53 1.26 -0.59
C VAL A 101 -3.11 2.29 -1.54
N GLN A 102 -3.17 3.53 -1.09
CA GLN A 102 -3.50 4.68 -1.93
C GLN A 102 -2.35 5.69 -1.88
N LYS A 103 -1.72 5.96 -3.02
CA LYS A 103 -0.68 6.99 -3.13
C LYS A 103 -1.26 8.38 -2.84
N GLN A 104 -0.51 9.18 -2.07
CA GLN A 104 -0.81 10.58 -1.77
C GLN A 104 0.36 11.47 -2.21
N SER A 105 0.17 12.79 -2.18
CA SER A 105 1.20 13.77 -2.58
C SER A 105 2.49 13.68 -1.75
N GLN A 106 2.39 13.28 -0.46
CA GLN A 106 3.53 13.21 0.46
C GLN A 106 3.75 11.81 1.06
N GLY A 107 3.30 10.76 0.36
CA GLY A 107 3.49 9.37 0.78
C GLY A 107 2.31 8.47 0.42
N PHE A 108 1.79 7.72 1.39
CA PHE A 108 0.78 6.69 1.18
C PHE A 108 -0.28 6.68 2.26
N LEU A 109 -1.48 6.29 1.88
CA LEU A 109 -2.56 5.96 2.78
C LEU A 109 -2.78 4.45 2.76
N LEU A 110 -2.71 3.84 3.92
CA LEU A 110 -3.01 2.43 4.15
C LEU A 110 -4.41 2.32 4.76
N ARG A 111 -5.27 1.50 4.18
CA ARG A 111 -6.61 1.24 4.71
C ARG A 111 -6.83 -0.24 4.94
N SER A 112 -7.35 -0.56 6.13
CA SER A 112 -7.95 -1.85 6.47
C SER A 112 -9.38 -1.59 6.92
N ASP A 113 -10.14 -2.66 7.21
CA ASP A 113 -11.54 -2.55 7.63
C ASP A 113 -11.72 -1.77 8.94
N SER A 114 -10.69 -1.72 9.80
CA SER A 114 -10.75 -1.11 11.13
C SER A 114 -9.78 0.06 11.33
N VAL A 115 -8.74 0.19 10.51
CA VAL A 115 -7.66 1.17 10.70
C VAL A 115 -7.30 1.85 9.40
N GLN A 116 -7.10 3.18 9.48
CA GLN A 116 -6.45 3.97 8.44
C GLN A 116 -5.10 4.48 8.95
N ILE A 117 -4.03 4.27 8.19
CA ILE A 117 -2.67 4.73 8.52
C ILE A 117 -2.18 5.65 7.41
N VAL A 118 -1.82 6.88 7.75
CA VAL A 118 -1.13 7.80 6.85
C VAL A 118 0.37 7.61 7.02
N LEU A 119 1.05 7.19 5.96
CA LEU A 119 2.49 7.13 5.86
C LEU A 119 3.00 8.38 5.14
N SER A 120 3.62 9.29 5.88
CA SER A 120 4.25 10.49 5.32
C SER A 120 5.74 10.24 5.13
N GLN A 121 6.23 10.38 3.90
CA GLN A 121 7.65 10.22 3.61
C GLN A 121 8.46 11.30 4.35
N GLN A 122 9.50 10.88 5.06
CA GLN A 122 10.43 11.83 5.67
C GLN A 122 11.29 12.49 4.58
N PRO A 123 11.59 13.81 4.69
CA PRO A 123 12.46 14.52 3.76
C PRO A 123 13.89 13.96 3.74
#